data_AF-A0A954FJZ4-F1
#
_entry.id   AF-A0A954FJZ4-F1
#
_cell.length_a   1.000
_cell.length_b   1.000
_cell.length_c   1.000
_cell.angle_alpha   90.00
_cell.angle_beta   90.00
_cell.angle_gamma   90.00
#
_symmetry.space_group_name_H-M   'P 1'
#
loop_
_entity.id
_entity.type
_entity.pdbx_description
1 polymer ?
#
loop_
_entity_poly.entity_id
_entity_poly.type
_entity_poly.pdbx_seq_one_letter_code
_entity_poly.pdbx_strand_id
1 'polypeptide(L)' 'ASDKNAAWVKDNPVTPGDYLATVCHACGLNPAQEIRDLSGRPFKICDGEPISALLGQTINKSYR' A
#
# COMPACT_ATOMS: atom_id res chain seq x y z
N ALA A 1 19.29 10.30 -1.19
CA ALA A 1 20.20 9.15 -1.36
C ALA A 1 19.89 8.15 -0.25
N SER A 2 19.67 6.87 -0.58
CA SER A 2 19.34 5.79 0.37
C SER A 2 20.62 5.01 0.73
N ASP A 3 20.78 4.65 2.01
CA ASP A 3 21.95 3.93 2.51
C ASP A 3 21.96 2.45 2.10
N LYS A 4 23.18 1.91 1.99
CA LYS A 4 23.61 0.63 1.40
C LYS A 4 22.90 -0.66 1.88
N ASN A 5 21.95 -0.55 2.80
CA ASN A 5 21.15 -1.64 3.36
C ASN A 5 19.65 -1.55 3.03
N ALA A 6 19.21 -0.55 2.25
CA ALA A 6 17.83 -0.38 1.75
C ALA A 6 16.68 -0.47 2.78
N ALA A 7 16.98 -0.53 4.08
CA ALA A 7 15.99 -0.85 5.12
C ALA A 7 15.20 0.39 5.61
N TRP A 8 15.72 1.60 5.41
CA TRP A 8 15.07 2.84 5.87
C TRP A 8 15.30 3.97 4.89
N VAL A 9 14.28 4.29 4.08
CA VAL A 9 14.28 5.52 3.28
C VAL A 9 13.85 6.67 4.20
N LYS A 10 14.71 7.67 4.38
CA LYS A 10 14.47 8.82 5.27
C LYS A 10 13.34 9.73 4.77
N ASP A 11 13.15 9.79 3.45
CA ASP A 11 12.09 10.54 2.78
C ASP A 11 11.07 9.58 2.15
N ASN A 12 9.84 9.62 2.65
CA ASN A 12 8.71 8.77 2.22
C ASN A 12 9.00 7.25 2.31
N PRO A 13 9.16 6.70 3.53
CA PRO A 13 9.32 5.27 3.73
C PRO A 13 8.09 4.53 3.16
N VAL A 14 8.35 3.52 2.34
CA VAL A 14 7.34 2.60 1.81
C VAL A 14 7.58 1.22 2.39
N THR A 15 6.50 0.56 2.79
CA THR A 15 6.52 -0.81 3.27
C THR A 15 6.24 -1.80 2.13
N PRO A 16 6.60 -3.08 2.28
CA PRO A 16 6.14 -4.11 1.35
C PRO A 16 4.61 -4.17 1.21
N GLY A 17 3.87 -3.83 2.26
CA GLY A 17 2.42 -3.74 2.24
C GLY A 17 1.90 -2.65 1.31
N ASP A 18 2.55 -1.49 1.29
CA ASP A 18 2.20 -0.37 0.40
C ASP A 18 2.44 -0.72 -1.08
N TYR A 19 3.51 -1.47 -1.35
CA TYR A 19 3.78 -1.97 -2.70
C TYR A 19 2.69 -2.92 -3.18
N LEU A 20 2.31 -3.91 -2.35
CA LEU A 20 1.23 -4.84 -2.70
C LEU A 20 -0.10 -4.10 -2.88
N ALA A 21 -0.42 -3.17 -1.99
CA ALA A 21 -1.62 -2.34 -2.09
C ALA A 21 -1.67 -1.53 -3.40
N THR A 22 -0.53 -1.01 -3.83
CA THR A 22 -0.39 -0.30 -5.12
C THR A 22 -0.70 -1.20 -6.30
N VAL A 23 -0.18 -2.43 -6.32
CA VAL A 23 -0.42 -3.41 -7.39
C VAL A 23 -1.89 -3.82 -7.41
N CYS A 24 -2.47 -4.15 -6.25
CA CYS A 24 -3.90 -4.47 -6.13
C CYS A 24 -4.77 -3.35 -6.69
N HIS A 25 -4.49 -2.11 -6.28
CA HIS A 25 -5.21 -0.93 -6.76
C HIS A 25 -5.07 -0.74 -8.27
N ALA A 26 -3.86 -0.91 -8.83
CA ALA A 26 -3.63 -0.82 -10.28
C ALA A 26 -4.39 -1.88 -11.07
N CYS A 27 -4.64 -3.05 -10.49
CA CYS A 27 -5.47 -4.11 -11.07
C CYS A 27 -6.98 -3.89 -10.86
N GLY A 28 -7.40 -2.79 -10.23
CA GLY A 28 -8.81 -2.49 -9.93
C GLY A 28 -9.36 -3.21 -8.70
N LEU A 29 -8.50 -3.81 -7.87
CA LEU A 29 -8.89 -4.41 -6.59
C LEU A 29 -8.81 -3.36 -5.48
N ASN A 30 -9.74 -3.42 -4.53
CA ASN A 30 -9.65 -2.62 -3.32
C ASN A 30 -8.72 -3.34 -2.31
N PRO A 31 -7.50 -2.84 -2.01
CA PRO A 31 -6.57 -3.49 -1.10
C PRO A 31 -7.07 -3.57 0.35
N ALA A 32 -7.99 -2.67 0.75
CA ALA A 32 -8.63 -2.69 2.05
C ALA A 32 -9.83 -3.65 2.14
N GLN A 33 -10.19 -4.32 1.03
CA GLN A 33 -11.27 -5.29 1.03
C GLN A 33 -10.94 -6.48 1.93
N GLU A 34 -11.91 -6.90 2.73
CA GLU A 34 -11.82 -8.12 3.50
C GLU A 34 -12.16 -9.33 2.63
N ILE A 35 -11.28 -10.33 2.66
CA ILE A 35 -11.50 -11.65 2.09
C ILE A 35 -11.51 -12.69 3.21
N ARG A 36 -12.14 -13.83 2.98
CA ARG A 36 -12.24 -14.91 3.96
C ARG A 36 -11.24 -16.01 3.64
N ASP A 37 -10.54 -16.48 4.66
CA ASP A 37 -9.64 -17.63 4.51
C ASP A 37 -10.42 -18.94 4.47
N LEU A 38 -9.71 -20.07 4.36
CA LEU A 38 -10.34 -21.40 4.32
C LEU A 38 -11.08 -21.77 5.61
N SER A 39 -10.76 -21.11 6.73
CA SER A 39 -11.47 -21.25 8.02
C SER A 39 -12.63 -20.26 8.17
N GLY A 40 -12.82 -19.36 7.20
CA GLY A 40 -13.84 -18.31 7.21
C GLY A 40 -13.45 -17.04 7.97
N ARG A 41 -12.20 -16.92 8.43
CA ARG A 41 -11.72 -15.73 9.14
C ARG A 41 -11.55 -14.55 8.17
N PRO A 42 -12.05 -13.34 8.48
CA PRO A 42 -11.80 -12.17 7.65
C PRO A 42 -10.34 -11.74 7.75
N PHE A 43 -9.75 -11.41 6.61
CA PHE A 43 -8.43 -10.80 6.51
C PHE A 43 -8.39 -9.80 5.35
N LYS A 44 -7.61 -8.73 5.49
CA LYS A 44 -7.40 -7.75 4.42
C LYS A 44 -6.47 -8.32 3.36
N ILE A 45 -6.64 -7.86 2.12
CA ILE A 45 -5.72 -8.22 1.02
C ILE A 45 -4.31 -7.67 1.29
N CYS A 46 -4.21 -6.46 1.85
CA CYS A 46 -2.94 -5.82 2.19
C CYS A 46 -3.07 -5.02 3.50
N ASP A 47 -1.96 -4.90 4.24
CA ASP A 47 -1.85 -4.05 5.43
C ASP A 47 -1.28 -2.65 5.14
N GLY A 48 -1.03 -2.30 3.86
CA GLY A 48 -0.50 -1.00 3.45
C GLY A 48 -1.45 -0.21 2.56
N GLU A 49 -1.01 0.98 2.17
CA GLU A 49 -1.78 1.93 1.36
C GLU A 49 -1.19 2.08 -0.04
N PRO A 50 -2.00 2.24 -1.10
CA PRO A 50 -1.50 2.49 -2.45
C PRO A 50 -0.60 3.74 -2.51
N ILE A 51 0.56 3.59 -3.14
CA ILE A 51 1.51 4.68 -3.36
C ILE A 51 0.98 5.56 -4.49
N SER A 52 0.20 6.57 -4.12
CA SER A 52 -0.43 7.54 -5.04
C SER A 52 0.53 8.14 -6.08
N ALA A 53 1.79 8.39 -5.70
CA ALA A 53 2.84 8.90 -6.58
C ALA A 53 3.15 7.95 -7.77
N LEU A 54 2.99 6.64 -7.59
CA LEU A 54 3.18 5.65 -8.67
C LEU A 54 1.94 5.50 -9.56
N LEU A 55 0.76 5.79 -9.02
CA LEU A 55 -0.51 5.66 -9.72
C LEU A 55 -0.89 6.92 -10.52
N GLY A 56 -0.05 7.96 -10.50
CA GLY A 56 -0.38 9.25 -11.12
C GLY A 56 -1.58 9.94 -10.47
N GLN A 57 -1.94 9.55 -9.24
CA GLN A 57 -3.09 10.10 -8.53
C GLN A 57 -2.66 11.32 -7.73
N THR A 58 -3.36 12.44 -7.92
CA THR A 58 -3.15 13.62 -7.07
C THR A 58 -3.74 13.35 -5.68
N ILE A 59 -2.88 13.27 -4.67
CA ILE A 59 -3.31 13.17 -3.26
C ILE A 59 -3.96 14.49 -2.85
N ASN A 60 -5.29 14.51 -2.72
CA ASN A 60 -5.99 15.59 -2.03
C ASN A 60 -5.74 15.45 -0.52
N LYS A 61 -4.64 16.03 -0.03
CA LYS A 61 -4.46 16.25 1.41
C LYS A 61 -5.41 17.36 1.86
N SER A 62 -6.63 17.00 2.27
CA SER A 62 -7.44 17.86 3.12
C SER A 62 -6.79 17.89 4.50
N TYR A 63 -6.01 18.94 4.77
CA TYR A 63 -5.58 19.29 6.11
C TYR A 63 -6.83 19.58 6.95
N ARG A 64 -7.03 18.77 8.00
CA ARG A 64 -7.89 19.09 9.14
C ARG A 64 -6.99 19.41 10.32
#